data_AF-A0A0F3IJ55-F1
#
_entry.id   AF-A0A0F3IJ55-F1
#
_cell.length_a   1.000
_cell.length_b   1.000
_cell.length_c   1.000
_cell.angle_alpha   90.00
_cell.angle_beta   90.00
_cell.angle_gamma   90.00
#
_symmetry.space_group_name_H-M   'P 1'
#
loop_
_entity.id
_entity.type
_entity.pdbx_description
1 polymer ?
#
loop_
_entity_poly.entity_id
_entity_poly.type
_entity_poly.pdbx_seq_one_letter_code
_entity_poly.pdbx_strand_id
1 'polypeptide(L)'
;MYESAIAHELRTGYSSNGTSSDLTININAYNLRYLYIDDNPYDGAGGIASNQYDLTGLMVHEIGHGLGFYADRDDTTGAYFYYKSVWDDRIQMVGSQPYFVGENVSRYYGNSVPLTRGDLSHVGNGSDVGSDLWNSMMAPYITPGVRFGVTSLEKAMLADMGIGTNQSDILKVHFENTGRSVTLDAGAGTDTIVYYGNRSSYTVYYAASVGGYVVKGNGFTDTLRSAEQIRFDNGTFWVEDLADMTTGVHRFYNTATNTHFFTGSNAEAYKLRATAPQFIDEGFAFANTNATGGLDVFRFLNKETGAFFYTISTQERDNIRNSLPLFEYQSSSFKALTSDRGPQEELYRFYNSATNSHFFTVSESERDTIIATLPTFKYEGVAFYVDVLG
;
A
#
# COMPACT_ATOMS: atom_id res chain seq x y z
N MET A 1 -5.21 25.04 -7.89
CA MET A 1 -6.05 24.39 -6.86
C MET A 1 -5.43 24.66 -5.52
N TYR A 2 -6.23 25.05 -4.53
CA TYR A 2 -5.75 25.35 -3.18
C TYR A 2 -5.61 24.07 -2.35
N GLU A 3 -4.55 24.01 -1.54
CA GLU A 3 -4.27 22.97 -0.55
C GLU A 3 -3.89 23.67 0.75
N SER A 4 -4.32 23.14 1.89
CA SER A 4 -3.80 23.61 3.18
C SER A 4 -2.30 23.31 3.28
N ALA A 5 -1.58 24.08 4.09
CA ALA A 5 -0.13 23.91 4.26
C ALA A 5 0.19 22.44 4.61
N ILE A 6 -0.39 21.90 5.68
CA ILE A 6 -0.17 20.52 6.13
C ILE A 6 -0.42 19.50 5.00
N ALA A 7 -1.56 19.59 4.31
CA ALA A 7 -1.90 18.66 3.24
C ALA A 7 -0.89 18.72 2.09
N HIS A 8 -0.46 19.93 1.72
CA HIS A 8 0.56 20.14 0.70
C HIS A 8 1.89 19.52 1.11
N GLU A 9 2.33 19.71 2.36
CA GLU A 9 3.62 19.17 2.81
C GLU A 9 3.59 17.64 2.86
N LEU A 10 2.53 17.05 3.42
CA LEU A 10 2.38 15.60 3.52
C LEU A 10 2.37 14.92 2.14
N ARG A 11 1.77 15.57 1.15
CA ARG A 11 1.66 15.01 -0.20
C ARG A 11 2.88 15.21 -1.07
N THR A 12 3.61 16.29 -0.85
CA THR A 12 4.64 16.73 -1.79
C THR A 12 6.04 16.71 -1.22
N GLY A 13 6.17 16.65 0.11
CA GLY A 13 7.42 16.80 0.84
C GLY A 13 7.93 18.25 0.88
N TYR A 14 7.15 19.23 0.41
CA TYR A 14 7.56 20.63 0.40
C TYR A 14 6.79 21.45 1.43
N SER A 15 7.54 22.15 2.27
CA SER A 15 6.97 23.20 3.10
C SER A 15 6.78 24.49 2.32
N SER A 16 5.56 25.04 2.39
CA SER A 16 5.17 26.27 1.68
C SER A 16 5.22 27.52 2.57
N ASN A 17 5.27 27.33 3.89
CA ASN A 17 5.21 28.37 4.92
C ASN A 17 6.52 28.51 5.73
N GLY A 18 7.53 27.69 5.43
CA GLY A 18 8.88 27.79 5.99
C GLY A 18 8.95 27.35 7.45
N THR A 19 9.15 28.30 8.38
CA THR A 19 9.20 28.02 9.83
C THR A 19 7.94 28.49 10.56
N SER A 20 6.93 28.94 9.82
CA SER A 20 5.65 29.34 10.41
C SER A 20 4.87 28.10 10.85
N SER A 21 3.94 28.24 11.80
CA SER A 21 3.08 27.13 12.18
C SER A 21 2.23 26.65 10.99
N ASP A 22 2.14 25.34 10.79
CA ASP A 22 1.31 24.74 9.73
C ASP A 22 -0.19 24.78 10.06
N LEU A 23 -0.51 24.85 11.36
CA LEU A 23 -1.87 24.97 11.89
C LEU A 23 -1.85 25.75 13.20
N THR A 24 -2.86 26.60 13.39
CA THR A 24 -3.13 27.28 14.66
C THR A 24 -4.53 26.94 15.11
N ILE A 25 -4.66 26.27 16.26
CA ILE A 25 -5.94 25.97 16.89
C ILE A 25 -6.13 26.93 18.07
N ASN A 26 -7.21 27.70 18.04
CA ASN A 26 -7.52 28.67 19.08
C ASN A 26 -8.61 28.13 20.00
N ILE A 27 -8.28 27.91 21.27
CA ILE A 27 -9.22 27.40 22.27
C ILE A 27 -9.71 28.56 23.15
N ASN A 28 -11.03 28.74 23.23
CA ASN A 28 -11.60 29.66 24.20
C ASN A 28 -11.46 29.09 25.62
N ALA A 29 -10.71 29.78 26.47
CA ALA A 29 -10.45 29.35 27.85
C ALA A 29 -11.73 29.11 28.67
N TYR A 30 -12.84 29.78 28.34
CA TYR A 30 -14.14 29.56 28.99
C TYR A 30 -14.70 28.16 28.72
N ASN A 31 -14.42 27.57 27.57
CA ASN A 31 -14.93 26.27 27.17
C ASN A 31 -14.19 25.12 27.84
N LEU A 32 -12.97 25.34 28.37
CA LEU A 32 -12.16 24.33 29.03
C LEU A 32 -12.89 23.62 30.18
N ARG A 33 -13.82 24.30 30.85
CA ARG A 33 -14.62 23.72 31.96
C ARG A 33 -15.59 22.61 31.54
N TYR A 34 -15.86 22.50 30.24
CA TYR A 34 -16.73 21.48 29.66
C TYR A 34 -15.95 20.37 28.95
N LEU A 35 -14.63 20.50 28.87
CA LEU A 35 -13.80 19.51 28.18
C LEU A 35 -13.38 18.42 29.14
N TYR A 36 -13.44 17.19 28.65
CA TYR A 36 -12.81 16.04 29.26
C TYR A 36 -11.41 15.91 28.68
N ILE A 37 -10.41 15.92 29.56
CA ILE A 37 -9.01 15.67 29.22
C ILE A 37 -8.74 14.23 29.61
N ASP A 38 -8.41 13.43 28.61
CA ASP A 38 -8.03 12.04 28.79
C ASP A 38 -6.55 11.98 29.16
N ASP A 39 -6.23 11.44 30.33
CA ASP A 39 -4.85 11.27 30.79
C ASP A 39 -4.11 10.19 29.99
N ASN A 40 -4.84 9.33 29.26
CA ASN A 40 -4.28 8.33 28.36
C ASN A 40 -5.12 8.14 27.08
N PRO A 41 -5.08 9.10 26.14
CA PRO A 41 -5.97 9.11 24.97
C PRO A 41 -5.77 7.95 23.98
N TYR A 42 -4.76 7.11 24.18
CA TYR A 42 -4.38 6.03 23.28
C TYR A 42 -4.91 4.64 23.69
N ASP A 43 -5.42 4.48 24.91
CA ASP A 43 -5.91 3.18 25.39
C ASP A 43 -7.39 2.92 25.06
N GLY A 44 -8.10 3.94 24.57
CA GLY A 44 -9.54 3.87 24.30
C GLY A 44 -10.39 3.62 25.55
N ALA A 45 -9.79 3.71 26.74
CA ALA A 45 -10.43 3.54 28.03
C ALA A 45 -10.94 4.90 28.55
N GLY A 46 -11.80 4.87 29.56
CA GLY A 46 -12.39 6.08 30.13
C GLY A 46 -13.71 6.47 29.48
N GLY A 47 -14.76 6.48 30.29
CA GLY A 47 -16.07 7.01 29.91
C GLY A 47 -16.09 8.53 30.07
N ILE A 48 -16.50 9.23 29.00
CA ILE A 48 -16.71 10.67 29.04
C ILE A 48 -18.05 10.94 29.70
N ALA A 49 -18.10 11.83 30.70
CA ALA A 49 -19.37 12.18 31.33
C ALA A 49 -20.33 12.80 30.30
N SER A 50 -21.63 12.55 30.44
CA SER A 50 -22.66 13.00 29.49
C SER A 50 -22.80 14.53 29.38
N ASN A 51 -22.10 15.30 30.21
CA ASN A 51 -22.03 16.75 30.18
C ASN A 51 -20.64 17.29 29.80
N GLN A 52 -19.71 16.43 29.39
CA GLN A 52 -18.37 16.81 28.96
C GLN A 52 -18.15 16.44 27.49
N TYR A 53 -17.26 17.19 26.83
CA TYR A 53 -16.84 16.97 25.45
C TYR A 53 -15.43 16.42 25.41
N ASP A 54 -15.16 15.49 24.51
CA ASP A 54 -13.82 14.96 24.29
C ASP A 54 -12.86 16.03 23.75
N LEU A 55 -11.88 16.47 24.53
CA LEU A 55 -10.87 17.41 24.03
C LEU A 55 -10.06 16.77 22.91
N THR A 56 -9.68 15.49 23.04
CA THR A 56 -8.83 14.82 22.04
C THR A 56 -9.56 14.74 20.70
N GLY A 57 -10.81 14.28 20.71
CA GLY A 57 -11.67 14.26 19.53
C GLY A 57 -11.84 15.63 18.88
N LEU A 58 -12.05 16.69 19.67
CA LEU A 58 -12.14 18.07 19.17
C LEU A 58 -10.82 18.52 18.51
N MET A 59 -9.68 18.26 19.14
CA MET A 59 -8.39 18.63 18.54
C MET A 59 -8.13 17.88 17.23
N VAL A 60 -8.50 16.60 17.16
CA VAL A 60 -8.40 15.78 15.95
C VAL A 60 -9.32 16.31 14.84
N HIS A 61 -10.53 16.78 15.18
CA HIS A 61 -11.44 17.44 14.24
C HIS A 61 -10.83 18.69 13.62
N GLU A 62 -10.26 19.59 14.43
CA GLU A 62 -9.60 20.81 13.95
C GLU A 62 -8.35 20.51 13.12
N ILE A 63 -7.59 19.47 13.48
CA ILE A 63 -6.50 18.94 12.66
C ILE A 63 -7.04 18.43 11.32
N GLY A 64 -8.23 17.82 11.29
CA GLY A 64 -8.95 17.47 10.07
C GLY A 64 -9.10 18.67 9.14
N HIS A 65 -9.64 19.79 9.60
CA HIS A 65 -9.70 21.01 8.79
C HIS A 65 -8.30 21.45 8.30
N GLY A 66 -7.29 21.38 9.16
CA GLY A 66 -5.88 21.62 8.79
C GLY A 66 -5.33 20.67 7.72
N LEU A 67 -5.83 19.43 7.65
CA LEU A 67 -5.49 18.42 6.64
C LEU A 67 -6.30 18.56 5.35
N GLY A 68 -7.16 19.56 5.24
CA GLY A 68 -7.86 19.90 4.01
C GLY A 68 -9.32 19.47 3.95
N PHE A 69 -9.92 19.02 5.06
CA PHE A 69 -11.39 18.87 5.17
C PHE A 69 -12.04 20.26 5.23
N TYR A 70 -11.99 20.98 4.11
CA TYR A 70 -12.32 22.39 4.04
C TYR A 70 -12.82 22.73 2.65
N ALA A 71 -14.04 23.22 2.58
CA ALA A 71 -14.63 23.75 1.35
C ALA A 71 -14.49 25.28 1.31
N ASP A 72 -14.13 25.81 0.14
CA ASP A 72 -14.13 27.25 -0.14
C ASP A 72 -15.18 27.59 -1.20
N ARG A 73 -16.33 26.93 -1.09
CA ARG A 73 -17.43 26.95 -2.05
C ARG A 73 -18.76 27.22 -1.37
N ASP A 74 -19.56 28.09 -1.98
CA ASP A 74 -20.94 28.33 -1.57
C ASP A 74 -21.84 27.17 -2.04
N ASP A 75 -22.64 26.62 -1.12
CA ASP A 75 -23.45 25.41 -1.36
C ASP A 75 -24.63 25.63 -2.31
N THR A 76 -25.08 26.86 -2.45
CA THR A 76 -26.30 27.22 -3.18
C THR A 76 -25.96 27.69 -4.59
N THR A 77 -24.96 28.56 -4.71
CA THR A 77 -24.54 29.16 -5.98
C THR A 77 -23.43 28.37 -6.65
N GLY A 78 -22.67 27.57 -5.88
CA GLY A 78 -21.48 26.87 -6.35
C GLY A 78 -20.28 27.77 -6.61
N ALA A 79 -20.36 29.06 -6.28
CA ALA A 79 -19.26 30.01 -6.44
C ALA A 79 -18.16 29.77 -5.38
N TYR A 80 -16.91 29.98 -5.76
CA TYR A 80 -15.78 29.93 -4.82
C TYR A 80 -15.59 31.29 -4.15
N PHE A 81 -15.29 31.32 -2.86
CA PHE A 81 -15.04 32.59 -2.17
C PHE A 81 -13.66 33.15 -2.52
N TYR A 82 -12.63 32.30 -2.57
CA TYR A 82 -11.27 32.67 -2.93
C TYR A 82 -10.69 31.74 -4.00
N TYR A 83 -10.61 30.44 -3.73
CA TYR A 83 -9.94 29.46 -4.58
C TYR A 83 -10.62 28.10 -4.51
N LYS A 84 -10.68 27.38 -5.63
CA LYS A 84 -11.10 25.97 -5.62
C LYS A 84 -10.07 25.12 -4.86
N SER A 85 -10.48 24.49 -3.76
CA SER A 85 -9.64 23.54 -3.01
C SER A 85 -9.66 22.13 -3.62
N VAL A 86 -8.75 21.26 -3.17
CA VAL A 86 -8.78 19.82 -3.50
C VAL A 86 -10.07 19.17 -3.00
N TRP A 87 -10.55 19.56 -1.83
CA TRP A 87 -11.84 19.11 -1.29
C TRP A 87 -13.00 19.52 -2.20
N ASP A 88 -13.02 20.76 -2.69
CA ASP A 88 -14.07 21.24 -3.59
C ASP A 88 -14.13 20.48 -4.92
N ASP A 89 -12.98 19.98 -5.41
CA ASP A 89 -12.90 19.11 -6.59
C ASP A 89 -13.63 17.78 -6.39
N ARG A 90 -13.84 17.37 -5.12
CA ARG A 90 -14.55 16.16 -4.73
C ARG A 90 -16.01 16.41 -4.36
N ILE A 91 -16.51 17.65 -4.44
CA ILE A 91 -17.92 17.94 -4.11
C ILE A 91 -18.81 17.76 -5.34
N GLN A 92 -19.74 16.81 -5.24
CA GLN A 92 -20.81 16.59 -6.22
C GLN A 92 -22.18 16.87 -5.61
N MET A 93 -23.03 17.61 -6.34
CA MET A 93 -24.42 17.85 -5.95
C MET A 93 -25.33 16.79 -6.57
N VAL A 94 -26.21 16.18 -5.76
CA VAL A 94 -27.34 15.38 -6.23
C VAL A 94 -28.62 16.03 -5.72
N GLY A 95 -29.34 16.70 -6.63
CA GLY A 95 -30.39 17.64 -6.21
C GLY A 95 -29.80 18.77 -5.37
N SER A 96 -30.34 19.00 -4.17
CA SER A 96 -29.82 19.98 -3.20
C SER A 96 -28.89 19.37 -2.15
N GLN A 97 -28.53 18.09 -2.27
CA GLN A 97 -27.67 17.41 -1.32
C GLN A 97 -26.23 17.37 -1.84
N PRO A 98 -25.26 17.98 -1.13
CA PRO A 98 -23.84 17.85 -1.43
C PRO A 98 -23.29 16.51 -0.96
N TYR A 99 -22.35 15.96 -1.73
CA TYR A 99 -21.61 14.75 -1.41
C TYR A 99 -20.12 14.94 -1.70
N PHE A 100 -19.27 14.37 -0.85
CA PHE A 100 -17.88 14.12 -1.18
C PHE A 100 -17.75 12.81 -1.95
N VAL A 101 -17.06 12.83 -3.08
CA VAL A 101 -16.91 11.67 -3.97
C VAL A 101 -15.45 11.31 -4.16
N GLY A 102 -15.19 10.00 -4.25
CA GLY A 102 -13.85 9.48 -4.46
C GLY A 102 -13.84 7.95 -4.47
N GLU A 103 -12.75 7.39 -4.97
CA GLU A 103 -12.63 5.95 -5.17
C GLU A 103 -12.34 5.25 -3.83
N ASN A 104 -11.56 5.89 -2.95
CA ASN A 104 -11.29 5.37 -1.62
C ASN A 104 -12.55 5.40 -0.76
N VAL A 105 -13.29 6.51 -0.73
CA VAL A 105 -14.55 6.56 0.04
C VAL A 105 -15.56 5.54 -0.49
N SER A 106 -15.63 5.33 -1.80
CA SER A 106 -16.51 4.30 -2.37
C SER A 106 -16.12 2.88 -1.90
N ARG A 107 -14.83 2.62 -1.64
CA ARG A 107 -14.34 1.32 -1.14
C ARG A 107 -14.57 1.13 0.36
N TYR A 108 -14.37 2.17 1.17
CA TYR A 108 -14.40 2.06 2.64
C TYR A 108 -15.74 2.46 3.26
N TYR A 109 -16.50 3.34 2.62
CA TYR A 109 -17.85 3.76 3.04
C TYR A 109 -18.95 3.12 2.19
N GLY A 110 -18.63 2.66 0.98
CA GLY A 110 -19.56 1.96 0.08
C GLY A 110 -20.39 2.88 -0.82
N ASN A 111 -20.34 4.20 -0.62
CA ASN A 111 -21.08 5.22 -1.38
C ASN A 111 -20.33 6.56 -1.38
N SER A 112 -20.89 7.56 -2.08
CA SER A 112 -20.52 8.96 -1.87
C SER A 112 -20.91 9.43 -0.47
N VAL A 113 -20.07 10.25 0.16
CA VAL A 113 -20.22 10.67 1.57
C VAL A 113 -21.12 11.89 1.64
N PRO A 114 -22.28 11.85 2.31
CA PRO A 114 -23.15 13.01 2.45
C PRO A 114 -22.45 14.12 3.23
N LEU A 115 -22.40 15.33 2.66
CA LEU A 115 -21.92 16.52 3.35
C LEU A 115 -23.06 17.23 4.07
N THR A 116 -22.73 18.04 5.06
CA THR A 116 -23.71 18.86 5.78
C THR A 116 -24.25 19.97 4.87
N ARG A 117 -25.58 20.09 4.76
CA ARG A 117 -26.20 21.20 4.02
C ARG A 117 -25.95 22.52 4.74
N GLY A 118 -25.55 23.56 4.02
CA GLY A 118 -25.12 24.83 4.59
C GLY A 118 -23.69 24.84 5.13
N ASP A 119 -23.01 23.69 5.16
CA ASP A 119 -21.65 23.56 5.68
C ASP A 119 -20.87 22.44 4.96
N LEU A 120 -20.27 22.80 3.84
CA LEU A 120 -19.60 21.85 2.95
C LEU A 120 -18.30 21.28 3.51
N SER A 121 -17.80 21.77 4.64
CA SER A 121 -16.57 21.26 5.28
C SER A 121 -16.84 20.09 6.24
N HIS A 122 -18.12 19.77 6.48
CA HIS A 122 -18.55 18.77 7.44
C HIS A 122 -19.35 17.65 6.78
N VAL A 123 -19.40 16.50 7.44
CA VAL A 123 -20.12 15.32 6.99
C VAL A 123 -21.39 15.07 7.80
N GLY A 124 -22.37 14.47 7.13
CA GLY A 124 -23.59 13.99 7.78
C GLY A 124 -24.66 15.05 8.01
N ASN A 125 -25.89 14.57 8.20
CA ASN A 125 -27.07 15.38 8.52
C ASN A 125 -27.90 14.61 9.56
N GLY A 126 -28.25 15.24 10.70
CA GLY A 126 -28.66 14.50 11.89
C GLY A 126 -29.89 13.60 11.79
N SER A 127 -30.90 13.94 10.99
CA SER A 127 -32.11 13.11 10.82
C SER A 127 -32.46 12.85 9.36
N ASP A 128 -31.47 12.95 8.47
CA ASP A 128 -31.65 12.81 7.02
C ASP A 128 -30.53 11.90 6.46
N VAL A 129 -30.28 12.00 5.15
CA VAL A 129 -29.13 11.38 4.47
C VAL A 129 -27.84 11.74 5.21
N GLY A 130 -27.07 10.71 5.59
CA GLY A 130 -25.85 10.88 6.38
C GLY A 130 -26.08 10.95 7.89
N SER A 131 -27.25 10.53 8.40
CA SER A 131 -27.52 10.43 9.85
C SER A 131 -26.64 9.40 10.56
N ASP A 132 -26.15 8.41 9.83
CA ASP A 132 -25.11 7.47 10.28
C ASP A 132 -23.78 8.16 10.60
N LEU A 133 -23.52 9.34 10.01
CA LEU A 133 -22.31 10.14 10.21
C LEU A 133 -22.44 11.16 11.33
N TRP A 134 -23.56 11.18 12.08
CA TRP A 134 -23.79 12.18 13.13
C TRP A 134 -22.74 12.18 14.25
N ASN A 135 -22.04 11.06 14.44
CA ASN A 135 -20.92 10.95 15.37
C ASN A 135 -19.57 10.70 14.67
N SER A 136 -19.46 11.03 13.38
CA SER A 136 -18.18 11.02 12.66
C SER A 136 -17.25 12.10 13.19
N MET A 137 -15.93 11.92 13.00
CA MET A 137 -14.92 12.91 13.35
C MET A 137 -15.21 14.28 12.72
N MET A 138 -15.68 14.33 11.47
CA MET A 138 -16.00 15.59 10.77
C MET A 138 -17.48 15.95 10.80
N ALA A 139 -18.25 15.43 11.76
CA ALA A 139 -19.62 15.90 11.95
C ALA A 139 -19.63 17.38 12.39
N PRO A 140 -20.63 18.18 11.99
CA PRO A 140 -20.72 19.61 12.35
C PRO A 140 -21.06 19.84 13.83
N TYR A 141 -21.31 18.78 14.59
CA TYR A 141 -21.65 18.84 16.00
C TYR A 141 -20.89 17.76 16.77
N ILE A 142 -20.43 18.12 17.97
CA ILE A 142 -19.83 17.20 18.92
C ILE A 142 -20.88 16.84 19.97
N THR A 143 -21.17 15.54 20.10
CA THR A 143 -22.08 14.99 21.11
C THR A 143 -21.36 14.84 22.46
N PRO A 144 -21.86 15.43 23.56
CA PRO A 144 -21.33 15.19 24.91
C PRO A 144 -21.34 13.71 25.29
N GLY A 145 -20.34 13.28 26.06
CA GLY A 145 -20.22 11.88 26.50
C GLY A 145 -19.86 10.88 25.39
N VAL A 146 -19.62 11.34 24.17
CA VAL A 146 -19.20 10.52 23.02
C VAL A 146 -17.74 10.80 22.70
N ARG A 147 -16.99 9.75 22.39
CA ARG A 147 -15.61 9.82 21.91
C ARG A 147 -15.60 9.83 20.38
N PHE A 148 -14.82 10.72 19.79
CA PHE A 148 -14.67 10.85 18.35
C PHE A 148 -13.25 10.48 17.95
N GLY A 149 -13.08 9.93 16.75
CA GLY A 149 -11.75 9.55 16.28
C GLY A 149 -11.73 9.28 14.79
N VAL A 150 -10.52 9.21 14.24
CA VAL A 150 -10.28 8.92 12.83
C VAL A 150 -10.71 7.48 12.53
N THR A 151 -11.72 7.33 11.68
CA THR A 151 -12.19 6.01 11.22
C THR A 151 -11.63 5.70 9.82
N SER A 152 -12.02 4.56 9.25
CA SER A 152 -11.68 4.22 7.85
C SER A 152 -12.26 5.21 6.84
N LEU A 153 -13.37 5.87 7.17
CA LEU A 153 -13.99 6.88 6.32
C LEU A 153 -13.08 8.12 6.18
N GLU A 154 -12.66 8.73 7.29
CA GLU A 154 -11.84 9.94 7.23
C GLU A 154 -10.49 9.68 6.57
N LYS A 155 -9.89 8.51 6.80
CA LYS A 155 -8.69 8.08 6.08
C LYS A 155 -8.92 7.95 4.58
N ALA A 156 -10.05 7.38 4.17
CA ALA A 156 -10.40 7.29 2.76
C ALA A 156 -10.61 8.68 2.12
N MET A 157 -11.20 9.62 2.85
CA MET A 157 -11.34 11.01 2.38
C MET A 157 -9.97 11.70 2.23
N LEU A 158 -9.05 11.51 3.18
CA LEU A 158 -7.66 11.97 3.07
C LEU A 158 -6.95 11.38 1.85
N ALA A 159 -7.10 10.07 1.61
CA ALA A 159 -6.54 9.37 0.46
C ALA A 159 -7.10 9.91 -0.86
N ASP A 160 -8.41 10.20 -0.94
CA ASP A 160 -9.02 10.83 -2.12
C ASP A 160 -8.53 12.28 -2.34
N MET A 161 -8.01 12.95 -1.31
CA MET A 161 -7.28 14.22 -1.41
C MET A 161 -5.78 14.04 -1.70
N GLY A 162 -5.30 12.80 -1.84
CA GLY A 162 -3.93 12.43 -2.22
C GLY A 162 -2.99 12.20 -1.04
N ILE A 163 -3.47 12.23 0.21
CA ILE A 163 -2.66 12.02 1.42
C ILE A 163 -2.61 10.52 1.73
N GLY A 164 -1.41 9.92 1.74
CA GLY A 164 -1.23 8.51 2.10
C GLY A 164 -1.61 8.23 3.56
N THR A 165 -2.23 7.08 3.81
CA THR A 165 -2.71 6.67 5.13
C THR A 165 -2.15 5.30 5.52
N ASN A 166 -2.76 4.66 6.52
CA ASN A 166 -2.45 3.28 6.87
C ASN A 166 -3.48 2.28 6.32
N GLN A 167 -4.09 2.64 5.18
CA GLN A 167 -5.03 1.82 4.43
C GLN A 167 -4.47 1.56 3.02
N SER A 168 -5.06 0.63 2.28
CA SER A 168 -4.73 0.43 0.87
C SER A 168 -5.36 1.53 0.02
N ASP A 169 -4.60 2.58 -0.26
CA ASP A 169 -5.08 3.83 -0.82
C ASP A 169 -4.88 3.92 -2.34
N ILE A 170 -5.74 4.71 -2.98
CA ILE A 170 -5.61 5.10 -4.39
C ILE A 170 -5.31 6.59 -4.40
N LEU A 171 -4.05 6.94 -4.63
CA LEU A 171 -3.54 8.29 -4.44
C LEU A 171 -3.27 8.95 -5.79
N LYS A 172 -3.91 10.10 -6.00
CA LYS A 172 -3.63 10.95 -7.15
C LYS A 172 -2.46 11.88 -6.81
N VAL A 173 -1.39 11.80 -7.60
CA VAL A 173 -0.16 12.57 -7.34
C VAL A 173 -0.34 14.05 -7.67
N HIS A 174 -0.89 14.33 -8.85
CA HIS A 174 -1.01 15.68 -9.41
C HIS A 174 -2.48 16.04 -9.60
N PHE A 175 -2.97 17.05 -8.87
CA PHE A 175 -4.33 17.59 -9.05
C PHE A 175 -4.42 18.56 -10.22
N GLU A 176 -3.31 19.23 -10.53
CA GLU A 176 -3.14 20.09 -11.68
C GLU A 176 -1.81 19.78 -12.36
N ASN A 177 -1.73 19.99 -13.68
CA ASN A 177 -0.50 19.79 -14.44
C ASN A 177 0.46 20.96 -14.20
N THR A 178 1.15 20.94 -13.06
CA THR A 178 2.06 22.02 -12.63
C THR A 178 3.50 21.83 -13.13
N GLY A 179 3.84 20.66 -13.68
CA GLY A 179 5.22 20.26 -13.98
C GLY A 179 6.13 20.15 -12.75
N ARG A 180 5.58 20.30 -11.53
CA ARG A 180 6.33 20.25 -10.29
C ARG A 180 6.54 18.80 -9.88
N SER A 181 7.77 18.48 -9.51
CA SER A 181 8.13 17.16 -8.98
C SER A 181 7.76 17.05 -7.52
N VAL A 182 7.21 15.92 -7.09
CA VAL A 182 6.76 15.67 -5.70
C VAL A 182 7.41 14.45 -5.09
N THR A 183 7.51 14.44 -3.76
CA THR A 183 7.81 13.22 -2.99
C THR A 183 6.54 12.79 -2.26
N LEU A 184 5.96 11.67 -2.68
CA LEU A 184 4.76 11.10 -2.11
C LEU A 184 5.13 9.85 -1.30
N ASP A 185 4.73 9.83 -0.03
CA ASP A 185 4.71 8.62 0.78
C ASP A 185 3.28 8.10 0.84
N ALA A 186 3.07 6.89 0.34
CA ALA A 186 1.74 6.30 0.30
C ALA A 186 1.31 5.72 1.65
N GLY A 187 2.26 5.49 2.56
CA GLY A 187 2.02 4.98 3.90
C GLY A 187 2.00 3.45 3.95
N ALA A 188 1.11 2.88 4.75
CA ALA A 188 1.04 1.44 4.94
C ALA A 188 -0.22 0.91 4.25
N GLY A 189 -0.08 -0.14 3.45
CA GLY A 189 -1.22 -0.67 2.71
C GLY A 189 -0.78 -1.26 1.39
N THR A 190 -1.76 -1.43 0.49
CA THR A 190 -1.51 -1.67 -0.93
C THR A 190 -1.88 -0.40 -1.65
N ASP A 191 -0.88 0.37 -2.02
CA ASP A 191 -1.11 1.71 -2.50
C ASP A 191 -0.95 1.79 -4.01
N THR A 192 -1.97 2.38 -4.65
CA THR A 192 -2.03 2.59 -6.10
C THR A 192 -1.87 4.06 -6.40
N ILE A 193 -0.77 4.41 -7.03
CA ILE A 193 -0.44 5.78 -7.39
C ILE A 193 -0.94 6.07 -8.81
N VAL A 194 -1.76 7.11 -8.95
CA VAL A 194 -2.45 7.42 -10.20
C VAL A 194 -1.73 8.53 -10.95
N TYR A 195 -1.32 8.22 -12.19
CA TYR A 195 -0.77 9.17 -13.15
C TYR A 195 -1.67 9.26 -14.38
N TYR A 196 -1.75 10.46 -14.96
CA TYR A 196 -2.50 10.71 -16.19
C TYR A 196 -1.73 10.26 -17.43
N GLY A 197 -2.43 9.78 -18.46
CA GLY A 197 -1.83 9.35 -19.71
C GLY A 197 -1.33 7.90 -19.67
N ASN A 198 -0.84 7.44 -20.82
CA ASN A 198 -0.38 6.06 -20.98
C ASN A 198 0.99 5.81 -20.33
N ARG A 199 1.23 4.57 -19.87
CA ARG A 199 2.53 4.10 -19.33
C ARG A 199 3.73 4.46 -20.20
N SER A 200 3.59 4.47 -21.53
CA SER A 200 4.68 4.79 -22.47
C SER A 200 5.20 6.23 -22.34
N SER A 201 4.48 7.11 -21.66
CA SER A 201 4.88 8.51 -21.42
C SER A 201 5.82 8.66 -20.23
N TYR A 202 6.12 7.56 -19.54
CA TYR A 202 6.81 7.56 -18.26
C TYR A 202 8.01 6.61 -18.28
N THR A 203 9.04 6.95 -17.50
CA THR A 203 10.09 6.02 -17.08
C THR A 203 9.98 5.85 -15.57
N VAL A 204 10.03 4.61 -15.10
CA VAL A 204 10.01 4.27 -13.68
C VAL A 204 11.32 3.55 -13.38
N TYR A 205 11.95 3.82 -12.25
CA TYR A 205 13.12 3.09 -11.78
C TYR A 205 13.28 3.25 -10.27
N TYR A 206 13.91 2.29 -9.59
CA TYR A 206 14.24 2.45 -8.17
C TYR A 206 15.52 3.24 -7.97
N ALA A 207 15.56 4.10 -6.96
CA ALA A 207 16.76 4.85 -6.59
C ALA A 207 16.98 4.83 -5.08
N ALA A 208 17.97 4.04 -4.64
CA ALA A 208 18.34 3.94 -3.23
C ALA A 208 18.74 5.29 -2.61
N SER A 209 19.29 6.23 -3.39
CA SER A 209 19.67 7.57 -2.91
C SER A 209 18.49 8.42 -2.42
N VAL A 210 17.28 8.14 -2.89
CA VAL A 210 16.04 8.82 -2.44
C VAL A 210 15.12 7.90 -1.64
N GLY A 211 15.51 6.62 -1.49
CA GLY A 211 14.78 5.62 -0.72
C GLY A 211 13.40 5.29 -1.31
N GLY A 212 13.29 5.19 -2.64
CA GLY A 212 12.00 4.95 -3.29
C GLY A 212 12.08 4.81 -4.81
N TYR A 213 10.91 4.71 -5.44
CA TYR A 213 10.77 4.65 -6.89
C TYR A 213 10.70 6.05 -7.48
N VAL A 214 11.41 6.29 -8.56
CA VAL A 214 11.39 7.54 -9.30
C VAL A 214 10.54 7.38 -10.54
N VAL A 215 9.57 8.27 -10.73
CA VAL A 215 8.71 8.33 -11.92
C VAL A 215 9.00 9.62 -12.66
N LYS A 216 9.48 9.52 -13.90
CA LYS A 216 9.72 10.68 -14.77
C LYS A 216 8.77 10.65 -15.95
N GLY A 217 8.17 11.78 -16.25
CA GLY A 217 7.27 11.94 -17.39
C GLY A 217 6.54 13.27 -17.29
N ASN A 218 6.00 13.77 -18.40
CA ASN A 218 5.16 14.98 -18.43
C ASN A 218 5.74 16.22 -17.70
N GLY A 219 7.07 16.35 -17.67
CA GLY A 219 7.77 17.50 -17.09
C GLY A 219 8.13 17.40 -15.60
N PHE A 220 7.77 16.31 -14.92
CA PHE A 220 8.09 16.08 -13.51
C PHE A 220 8.97 14.84 -13.30
N THR A 221 9.58 14.75 -12.12
CA THR A 221 10.42 13.66 -11.62
C THR A 221 10.00 13.38 -10.17
N ASP A 222 8.97 12.56 -10.02
CA ASP A 222 8.40 12.27 -8.71
C ASP A 222 9.17 11.16 -8.01
N THR A 223 9.16 11.19 -6.68
CA THR A 223 9.66 10.12 -5.82
C THR A 223 8.48 9.50 -5.07
N LEU A 224 8.32 8.20 -5.21
CA LEU A 224 7.28 7.41 -4.55
C LEU A 224 7.92 6.55 -3.46
N ARG A 225 7.40 6.66 -2.24
CA ARG A 225 7.72 5.78 -1.12
C ARG A 225 6.50 4.97 -0.75
N SER A 226 6.75 3.75 -0.32
CA SER A 226 5.72 2.81 0.15
C SER A 226 4.60 2.59 -0.89
N ALA A 227 4.90 2.76 -2.17
CA ALA A 227 3.96 2.57 -3.26
C ALA A 227 4.16 1.19 -3.89
N GLU A 228 3.07 0.44 -4.07
CA GLU A 228 3.10 -0.89 -4.66
C GLU A 228 2.74 -0.89 -6.13
N GLN A 229 1.77 -0.04 -6.51
CA GLN A 229 1.17 -0.05 -7.83
C GLN A 229 1.16 1.34 -8.43
N ILE A 230 1.27 1.39 -9.76
CA ILE A 230 1.04 2.61 -10.53
C ILE A 230 -0.08 2.35 -11.52
N ARG A 231 -1.09 3.22 -11.50
CA ARG A 231 -2.19 3.23 -12.46
C ARG A 231 -2.00 4.36 -13.47
N PHE A 232 -1.96 3.97 -14.73
CA PHE A 232 -2.00 4.83 -15.92
C PHE A 232 -3.35 4.66 -16.62
N ASP A 233 -3.63 5.49 -17.63
CA ASP A 233 -4.89 5.42 -18.39
C ASP A 233 -5.10 4.07 -19.10
N ASN A 234 -4.01 3.35 -19.40
CA ASN A 234 -4.02 2.08 -20.11
C ASN A 234 -3.80 0.84 -19.22
N GLY A 235 -3.74 1.00 -17.90
CA GLY A 235 -3.64 -0.13 -16.98
C GLY A 235 -3.01 0.18 -15.63
N THR A 236 -3.13 -0.78 -14.72
CA THR A 236 -2.46 -0.79 -13.41
C THR A 236 -1.34 -1.82 -13.44
N PHE A 237 -0.17 -1.43 -12.94
CA PHE A 237 1.03 -2.25 -12.94
C PHE A 237 1.68 -2.21 -11.56
N TRP A 238 2.37 -3.28 -11.18
CA TRP A 238 3.24 -3.23 -10.00
C TRP A 238 4.45 -2.35 -10.30
N VAL A 239 4.82 -1.50 -9.35
CA VAL A 239 5.92 -0.54 -9.55
C VAL A 239 7.24 -1.24 -9.87
N GLU A 240 7.47 -2.41 -9.26
CA GLU A 240 8.63 -3.28 -9.49
C GLU A 240 8.71 -3.78 -10.94
N ASP A 241 7.58 -4.16 -11.54
CA ASP A 241 7.51 -4.57 -12.96
C ASP A 241 7.84 -3.41 -13.92
N LEU A 242 7.57 -2.17 -13.50
CA LEU A 242 7.79 -0.99 -14.32
C LEU A 242 9.18 -0.42 -14.22
N ALA A 243 9.88 -0.72 -13.12
CA ALA A 243 11.14 -0.08 -12.74
C ALA A 243 12.36 -0.58 -13.53
N ASP A 244 12.15 -1.50 -14.49
CA ASP A 244 13.19 -2.29 -15.17
C ASP A 244 14.19 -2.98 -14.21
N MET A 245 13.86 -3.02 -12.91
CA MET A 245 14.40 -4.02 -12.02
C MET A 245 13.88 -5.33 -12.55
N THR A 246 14.79 -6.15 -13.08
CA THR A 246 14.59 -7.54 -13.46
C THR A 246 13.37 -8.11 -12.76
N THR A 247 12.40 -8.68 -13.50
CA THR A 247 11.32 -9.49 -12.92
C THR A 247 11.97 -10.47 -11.97
N GLY A 248 12.09 -10.13 -10.70
CA GLY A 248 12.95 -10.86 -9.78
C GLY A 248 12.12 -11.97 -9.17
N VAL A 249 12.79 -13.01 -8.71
CA VAL A 249 12.13 -14.04 -7.93
C VAL A 249 12.37 -13.71 -6.46
N HIS A 250 11.32 -13.27 -5.78
CA HIS A 250 11.35 -13.05 -4.35
C HIS A 250 11.59 -14.37 -3.63
N ARG A 251 12.41 -14.35 -2.59
CA ARG A 251 12.57 -15.44 -1.62
C ARG A 251 12.02 -15.00 -0.29
N PHE A 252 11.05 -15.75 0.22
CA PHE A 252 10.48 -15.54 1.53
C PHE A 252 10.89 -16.67 2.46
N TYR A 253 11.38 -16.35 3.65
CA TYR A 253 11.61 -17.30 4.72
C TYR A 253 10.34 -17.46 5.57
N ASN A 254 9.80 -18.68 5.62
CA ASN A 254 8.65 -19.01 6.48
C ASN A 254 9.13 -19.41 7.87
N THR A 255 8.95 -18.52 8.84
CA THR A 255 9.35 -18.69 10.24
C THR A 255 8.54 -19.77 10.98
N ALA A 256 7.36 -20.15 10.48
CA ALA A 256 6.55 -21.20 11.09
C ALA A 256 7.04 -22.61 10.73
N THR A 257 7.59 -22.79 9.52
CA THR A 257 7.99 -24.11 8.99
C THR A 257 9.50 -24.26 8.77
N ASN A 258 10.26 -23.17 8.89
CA ASN A 258 11.69 -23.10 8.53
C ASN A 258 11.95 -23.47 7.06
N THR A 259 11.06 -23.07 6.15
CA THR A 259 11.18 -23.35 4.72
C THR A 259 11.13 -22.06 3.91
N HIS A 260 11.61 -22.11 2.67
CA HIS A 260 11.55 -20.96 1.76
C HIS A 260 10.39 -21.06 0.77
N PHE A 261 9.90 -19.90 0.36
CA PHE A 261 8.93 -19.73 -0.70
C PHE A 261 9.49 -18.76 -1.75
N PHE A 262 9.53 -19.23 -2.99
CA PHE A 262 9.90 -18.46 -4.17
C PHE A 262 8.67 -18.05 -4.97
N THR A 263 8.67 -16.81 -5.45
CA THR A 263 7.68 -16.30 -6.41
C THR A 263 8.28 -15.26 -7.35
N GLY A 264 8.04 -15.42 -8.66
CA GLY A 264 8.29 -14.38 -9.66
C GLY A 264 7.11 -13.43 -9.87
N SER A 265 6.08 -13.50 -9.01
CA SER A 265 4.89 -12.65 -9.07
C SER A 265 4.92 -11.61 -7.96
N ASN A 266 5.12 -10.35 -8.33
CA ASN A 266 5.09 -9.22 -7.39
C ASN A 266 3.74 -9.10 -6.67
N ALA A 267 2.65 -9.49 -7.34
CA ALA A 267 1.33 -9.57 -6.71
C ALA A 267 1.24 -10.61 -5.59
N GLU A 268 1.91 -11.75 -5.77
CA GLU A 268 1.97 -12.80 -4.76
C GLU A 268 2.91 -12.41 -3.62
N ALA A 269 4.08 -11.86 -3.95
CA ALA A 269 5.04 -11.35 -2.99
C ALA A 269 4.39 -10.29 -2.08
N TYR A 270 3.69 -9.32 -2.68
CA TYR A 270 2.95 -8.31 -1.93
C TYR A 270 1.89 -8.94 -1.02
N LYS A 271 1.07 -9.86 -1.52
CA LYS A 271 0.03 -10.52 -0.70
C LYS A 271 0.64 -11.24 0.51
N LEU A 272 1.82 -11.86 0.35
CA LEU A 272 2.52 -12.48 1.47
C LEU A 272 2.98 -11.46 2.49
N ARG A 273 3.62 -10.36 2.06
CA ARG A 273 4.01 -9.25 2.95
C ARG A 273 2.82 -8.70 3.74
N ALA A 274 1.66 -8.58 3.08
CA ALA A 274 0.47 -7.97 3.67
C ALA A 274 -0.34 -8.91 4.59
N THR A 275 -0.42 -10.21 4.27
CA THR A 275 -1.39 -11.11 4.92
C THR A 275 -0.77 -12.31 5.62
N ALA A 276 0.53 -12.53 5.46
CA ALA A 276 1.20 -13.73 5.96
C ALA A 276 2.47 -13.35 6.76
N PRO A 277 2.32 -12.84 8.01
CA PRO A 277 3.43 -12.30 8.81
C PRO A 277 4.53 -13.33 9.13
N GLN A 278 4.26 -14.62 8.98
CA GLN A 278 5.25 -15.69 9.11
C GLN A 278 6.24 -15.73 7.93
N PHE A 279 5.90 -15.16 6.77
CA PHE A 279 6.76 -15.07 5.60
C PHE A 279 7.56 -13.77 5.64
N ILE A 280 8.83 -13.87 5.97
CA ILE A 280 9.78 -12.75 5.94
C ILE A 280 10.34 -12.65 4.53
N ASP A 281 10.09 -11.54 3.84
CA ASP A 281 10.68 -11.26 2.53
C ASP A 281 12.18 -11.01 2.68
N GLU A 282 12.99 -11.85 2.08
CA GLU A 282 14.45 -11.71 2.03
C GLU A 282 14.90 -10.93 0.78
N GLY A 283 13.95 -10.47 -0.03
CA GLY A 283 14.19 -9.76 -1.28
C GLY A 283 14.32 -10.70 -2.46
N PHE A 284 14.86 -10.16 -3.56
CA PHE A 284 15.12 -10.94 -4.77
C PHE A 284 16.30 -11.88 -4.55
N ALA A 285 16.09 -13.18 -4.80
CA ALA A 285 17.18 -14.16 -4.77
C ALA A 285 17.92 -14.24 -6.11
N PHE A 286 17.20 -14.11 -7.23
CA PHE A 286 17.71 -14.18 -8.60
C PHE A 286 16.71 -13.53 -9.56
N ALA A 287 17.10 -13.31 -10.82
CA ALA A 287 16.18 -12.82 -11.84
C ALA A 287 15.37 -13.96 -12.48
N ASN A 288 14.09 -13.70 -12.74
CA ASN A 288 13.23 -14.57 -13.52
C ASN A 288 13.74 -14.62 -14.97
N THR A 289 13.87 -15.82 -15.54
CA THR A 289 14.48 -15.98 -16.85
C THR A 289 13.64 -15.36 -17.96
N ASN A 290 14.23 -14.37 -18.64
CA ASN A 290 13.66 -13.73 -19.83
C ASN A 290 14.32 -14.21 -21.14
N ALA A 291 15.35 -15.07 -21.04
CA ALA A 291 16.04 -15.65 -22.20
C ALA A 291 15.12 -16.50 -23.09
N THR A 292 15.42 -16.52 -24.39
CA THR A 292 14.72 -17.39 -25.35
C THR A 292 14.91 -18.85 -24.95
N GLY A 293 13.79 -19.55 -24.70
CA GLY A 293 13.79 -20.92 -24.22
C GLY A 293 13.61 -21.08 -22.71
N GLY A 294 13.32 -20.00 -21.97
CA GLY A 294 12.88 -20.08 -20.57
C GLY A 294 11.61 -20.95 -20.43
N LEU A 295 11.69 -21.93 -19.53
CA LEU A 295 10.60 -22.87 -19.23
C LEU A 295 10.01 -22.56 -17.85
N ASP A 296 8.74 -22.89 -17.69
CA ASP A 296 8.03 -22.76 -16.42
C ASP A 296 8.61 -23.66 -15.33
N VAL A 297 8.82 -23.09 -14.14
CA VAL A 297 9.12 -23.82 -12.91
C VAL A 297 7.83 -24.02 -12.12
N PHE A 298 7.42 -25.27 -12.03
CA PHE A 298 6.22 -25.74 -11.35
C PHE A 298 6.43 -25.78 -9.84
N ARG A 299 5.51 -25.18 -9.08
CA ARG A 299 5.52 -25.17 -7.61
C ARG A 299 4.45 -26.10 -7.04
N PHE A 300 4.85 -26.84 -6.00
CA PHE A 300 3.98 -27.70 -5.22
C PHE A 300 4.11 -27.38 -3.72
N LEU A 301 3.00 -27.35 -3.00
CA LEU A 301 2.97 -27.29 -1.54
C LEU A 301 2.89 -28.71 -0.98
N ASN A 302 3.86 -29.12 -0.16
CA ASN A 302 3.73 -30.31 0.65
C ASN A 302 2.82 -29.99 1.86
N LYS A 303 1.60 -30.52 1.87
CA LYS A 303 0.59 -30.24 2.91
C LYS A 303 0.95 -30.81 4.28
N GLU A 304 1.88 -31.75 4.36
CA GLU A 304 2.34 -32.32 5.64
C GLU A 304 3.36 -31.40 6.32
N THR A 305 4.27 -30.81 5.54
CA THR A 305 5.42 -30.07 6.08
C THR A 305 5.30 -28.55 5.91
N GLY A 306 4.38 -28.09 5.06
CA GLY A 306 4.25 -26.70 4.64
C GLY A 306 5.38 -26.23 3.71
N ALA A 307 6.28 -27.12 3.30
CA ALA A 307 7.40 -26.80 2.42
C ALA A 307 6.98 -26.75 0.95
N PHE A 308 7.68 -25.92 0.18
CA PHE A 308 7.47 -25.83 -1.27
C PHE A 308 8.51 -26.67 -2.02
N PHE A 309 8.03 -27.36 -3.05
CA PHE A 309 8.85 -28.10 -4.00
C PHE A 309 8.76 -27.46 -5.38
N TYR A 310 9.90 -27.38 -6.07
CA TYR A 310 10.03 -26.73 -7.36
C TYR A 310 10.63 -27.69 -8.38
N THR A 311 10.04 -27.72 -9.57
CA THR A 311 10.56 -28.50 -10.70
C THR A 311 10.32 -27.82 -12.03
N ILE A 312 11.32 -27.84 -12.91
CA ILE A 312 11.20 -27.43 -14.32
C ILE A 312 10.76 -28.61 -15.22
N SER A 313 10.83 -29.84 -14.71
CA SER A 313 10.53 -31.05 -15.48
C SER A 313 9.03 -31.30 -15.53
N THR A 314 8.47 -31.30 -16.74
CA THR A 314 7.06 -31.66 -16.95
C THR A 314 6.77 -33.10 -16.53
N GLN A 315 7.73 -34.01 -16.72
CA GLN A 315 7.59 -35.41 -16.29
C GLN A 315 7.59 -35.54 -14.77
N GLU A 316 8.47 -34.82 -14.06
CA GLU A 316 8.50 -34.83 -12.59
C GLU A 316 7.22 -34.22 -12.03
N ARG A 317 6.76 -33.09 -12.59
CA ARG A 317 5.47 -32.48 -12.27
C ARG A 317 4.31 -33.47 -12.41
N ASP A 318 4.23 -34.17 -13.54
CA ASP A 318 3.14 -35.11 -13.82
C ASP A 318 3.22 -36.34 -12.90
N ASN A 319 4.44 -36.83 -12.62
CA ASN A 319 4.64 -37.90 -11.64
C ASN A 319 4.19 -37.50 -10.24
N ILE A 320 4.57 -36.31 -9.75
CA ILE A 320 4.17 -35.81 -8.43
C ILE A 320 2.65 -35.68 -8.34
N ARG A 321 2.01 -35.07 -9.34
CA ARG A 321 0.54 -34.93 -9.37
C ARG A 321 -0.19 -36.27 -9.34
N ASN A 322 0.34 -37.27 -10.04
CA ASN A 322 -0.34 -38.56 -10.19
C ASN A 322 -0.05 -39.55 -9.06
N SER A 323 1.07 -39.39 -8.34
CA SER A 323 1.54 -40.39 -7.37
C SER A 323 1.69 -39.89 -5.93
N LEU A 324 1.75 -38.57 -5.70
CA LEU A 324 2.03 -38.00 -4.38
C LEU A 324 0.89 -37.08 -3.90
N PRO A 325 -0.19 -37.63 -3.28
CA PRO A 325 -1.39 -36.86 -2.91
C PRO A 325 -1.17 -35.79 -1.81
N LEU A 326 -0.03 -35.86 -1.12
CA LEU A 326 0.37 -34.85 -0.13
C LEU A 326 0.89 -33.56 -0.79
N PHE A 327 1.29 -33.61 -2.07
CA PHE A 327 1.77 -32.46 -2.81
C PHE A 327 0.63 -31.81 -3.59
N GLU A 328 0.28 -30.60 -3.21
CA GLU A 328 -0.70 -29.78 -3.90
C GLU A 328 -0.02 -28.93 -4.97
N TYR A 329 -0.39 -29.13 -6.22
CA TYR A 329 0.10 -28.32 -7.33
C TYR A 329 -0.51 -26.92 -7.28
N GLN A 330 0.34 -25.87 -7.24
CA GLN A 330 -0.14 -24.49 -7.18
C GLN A 330 -0.20 -23.82 -8.54
N SER A 331 0.90 -23.82 -9.32
CA SER A 331 1.02 -23.34 -10.71
C SER A 331 2.51 -23.19 -11.09
N SER A 332 2.80 -22.55 -12.24
CA SER A 332 4.14 -22.03 -12.54
C SER A 332 4.42 -20.81 -11.65
N SER A 333 5.63 -20.77 -11.07
CA SER A 333 6.03 -19.72 -10.12
C SER A 333 6.94 -18.66 -10.75
N PHE A 334 7.87 -19.11 -11.59
CA PHE A 334 8.82 -18.30 -12.36
C PHE A 334 9.37 -19.16 -13.50
N LYS A 335 10.23 -18.59 -14.34
CA LYS A 335 10.90 -19.27 -15.45
C LYS A 335 12.38 -19.47 -15.20
N ALA A 336 12.90 -20.57 -15.72
CA ALA A 336 14.31 -20.96 -15.66
C ALA A 336 14.74 -21.71 -16.93
N LEU A 337 16.02 -22.05 -17.03
CA LEU A 337 16.61 -22.86 -18.10
C LEU A 337 17.03 -24.25 -17.58
N THR A 338 17.06 -25.24 -18.47
CA THR A 338 17.53 -26.60 -18.17
C THR A 338 19.02 -26.83 -18.43
N SER A 339 19.71 -25.83 -18.98
CA SER A 339 21.13 -25.87 -19.32
C SER A 339 21.73 -24.48 -19.13
N ASP A 340 22.98 -24.42 -18.68
CA ASP A 340 23.78 -23.21 -18.74
C ASP A 340 23.91 -22.72 -20.20
N ARG A 341 23.71 -21.42 -20.42
CA ARG A 341 23.81 -20.77 -21.73
C ARG A 341 24.60 -19.46 -21.68
N GLY A 342 25.33 -19.16 -20.60
CA GLY A 342 26.08 -17.90 -20.45
C GLY A 342 26.02 -17.34 -19.03
N PRO A 343 25.61 -16.08 -18.82
CA PRO A 343 25.72 -15.40 -17.52
C PRO A 343 24.64 -15.86 -16.51
N GLN A 344 24.14 -17.09 -16.63
CA GLN A 344 23.15 -17.63 -15.70
C GLN A 344 23.80 -18.14 -14.41
N GLU A 345 23.04 -18.13 -13.32
CA GLU A 345 23.40 -18.77 -12.06
C GLU A 345 22.77 -20.15 -11.95
N GLU A 346 23.48 -21.09 -11.32
CA GLU A 346 22.91 -22.38 -10.95
C GLU A 346 22.01 -22.26 -9.72
N LEU A 347 20.79 -22.79 -9.80
CA LEU A 347 19.96 -23.03 -8.62
C LEU A 347 20.21 -24.44 -8.09
N TYR A 348 20.87 -24.53 -6.95
CA TYR A 348 21.21 -25.75 -6.24
C TYR A 348 20.00 -26.30 -5.48
N ARG A 349 19.80 -27.63 -5.50
CA ARG A 349 18.74 -28.32 -4.76
C ARG A 349 19.30 -29.28 -3.72
N PHE A 350 18.67 -29.28 -2.56
CA PHE A 350 18.97 -30.17 -1.45
C PHE A 350 17.70 -30.84 -0.95
N TYR A 351 17.79 -32.11 -0.58
CA TYR A 351 16.75 -32.82 0.15
C TYR A 351 17.09 -32.89 1.64
N ASN A 352 16.26 -32.30 2.50
CA ASN A 352 16.39 -32.40 3.94
C ASN A 352 15.63 -33.62 4.47
N SER A 353 16.38 -34.65 4.84
CA SER A 353 15.85 -35.92 5.35
C SER A 353 15.22 -35.82 6.75
N ALA A 354 15.49 -34.75 7.51
CA ALA A 354 14.87 -34.54 8.82
C ALA A 354 13.42 -34.01 8.69
N THR A 355 13.14 -33.22 7.66
CA THR A 355 11.86 -32.52 7.48
C THR A 355 11.09 -32.98 6.25
N ASN A 356 11.62 -33.93 5.47
CA ASN A 356 11.05 -34.37 4.19
C ASN A 356 10.73 -33.20 3.24
N SER A 357 11.61 -32.19 3.21
CA SER A 357 11.45 -30.99 2.40
C SER A 357 12.68 -30.74 1.52
N HIS A 358 12.52 -29.86 0.53
CA HIS A 358 13.61 -29.44 -0.32
C HIS A 358 14.02 -28.00 -0.01
N PHE A 359 15.30 -27.73 -0.18
CA PHE A 359 15.90 -26.42 -0.05
C PHE A 359 16.59 -26.03 -1.36
N PHE A 360 16.49 -24.76 -1.73
CA PHE A 360 17.01 -24.22 -2.97
C PHE A 360 17.81 -22.95 -2.71
N THR A 361 18.96 -22.81 -3.36
CA THR A 361 19.79 -21.61 -3.26
C THR A 361 20.60 -21.39 -4.53
N VAL A 362 20.83 -20.12 -4.90
CA VAL A 362 21.84 -19.73 -5.91
C VAL A 362 23.20 -19.41 -5.28
N SER A 363 23.25 -19.26 -3.95
CA SER A 363 24.48 -18.90 -3.25
C SER A 363 25.40 -20.11 -3.14
N GLU A 364 26.55 -20.05 -3.82
CA GLU A 364 27.59 -21.07 -3.70
C GLU A 364 28.12 -21.19 -2.27
N SER A 365 28.24 -20.07 -1.55
CA SER A 365 28.66 -20.10 -0.15
C SER A 365 27.64 -20.77 0.76
N GLU A 366 26.34 -20.57 0.51
CA GLU A 366 25.27 -21.25 1.26
C GLU A 366 25.27 -22.75 0.94
N ARG A 367 25.39 -23.11 -0.34
CA ARG A 367 25.57 -24.49 -0.80
C ARG A 367 26.73 -25.18 -0.07
N ASP A 368 27.91 -24.57 -0.09
CA ASP A 368 29.12 -25.15 0.50
C ASP A 368 29.01 -25.26 2.02
N THR A 369 28.39 -24.27 2.67
CA THR A 369 28.12 -24.30 4.12
C THR A 369 27.17 -25.44 4.48
N ILE A 370 26.08 -25.63 3.73
CA ILE A 370 25.12 -26.71 3.96
C ILE A 370 25.80 -28.08 3.80
N ILE A 371 26.57 -28.27 2.73
CA ILE A 371 27.33 -29.51 2.48
C ILE A 371 28.30 -29.81 3.64
N ALA A 372 28.99 -28.78 4.14
CA ALA A 372 30.01 -28.96 5.18
C ALA A 372 29.42 -29.16 6.58
N THR A 373 28.26 -28.56 6.89
CA THR A 373 27.79 -28.40 8.28
C THR A 373 26.46 -29.08 8.61
N LEU A 374 25.62 -29.41 7.61
CA LEU A 374 24.25 -29.90 7.83
C LEU A 374 24.07 -31.33 7.29
N PRO A 375 24.35 -32.39 8.07
CA PRO A 375 24.37 -33.78 7.59
C PRO A 375 23.00 -34.34 7.20
N THR A 376 21.91 -33.68 7.60
CA THR A 376 20.54 -34.09 7.20
C THR A 376 20.17 -33.64 5.80
N PHE A 377 20.91 -32.67 5.24
CA PHE A 377 20.72 -32.14 3.89
C PHE A 377 21.58 -32.94 2.91
N LYS A 378 20.92 -33.57 1.95
CA LYS A 378 21.56 -34.28 0.85
C LYS A 378 21.58 -33.38 -0.37
N TYR A 379 22.77 -33.07 -0.87
CA TYR A 379 22.94 -32.30 -2.10
C TYR A 379 22.48 -33.14 -3.30
N GLU A 380 21.56 -32.60 -4.10
CA GLU A 380 21.01 -33.26 -5.29
C GLU A 380 21.57 -32.68 -6.60
N GLY A 381 22.41 -31.64 -6.53
CA GLY A 381 22.99 -30.99 -7.69
C GLY A 381 22.28 -29.71 -8.10
N VAL A 382 22.52 -29.30 -9.35
CA VAL A 382 21.85 -28.16 -9.99
C VAL A 382 20.46 -28.61 -10.44
N ALA A 383 19.42 -27.94 -9.96
CA ALA A 383 18.05 -28.21 -10.39
C ALA A 383 17.71 -27.55 -11.72
N PHE A 384 18.08 -26.28 -11.89
CA PHE A 384 17.92 -25.50 -13.11
C PHE A 384 18.76 -24.21 -13.04
N TYR A 385 18.81 -23.44 -14.12
CA TYR A 385 19.63 -22.24 -14.27
C TYR A 385 18.74 -21.00 -14.37
N VAL A 386 19.10 -19.92 -13.70
CA VAL A 386 18.31 -18.68 -13.60
C VAL A 386 19.14 -17.48 -14.06
N ASP A 387 18.50 -16.36 -14.40
CA ASP A 387 19.25 -15.16 -14.80
C ASP A 387 19.80 -14.45 -13.55
N VAL A 388 20.99 -13.85 -13.66
CA VAL A 388 21.58 -13.01 -12.60
C VAL A 388 20.73 -11.76 -12.33
N LEU A 389 20.70 -11.31 -11.07
CA LEU A 389 20.20 -9.96 -10.75
C LEU A 389 21.14 -8.93 -11.39
N GLY A 390 20.58 -8.07 -12.25
CA GLY A 390 21.31 -7.09 -13.05
C GLY A 390 21.72 -5.82 -12.32
#